data_AF-A0A916DHW2-F1
#
_entry.id   AF-A0A916DHW2-F1
#
_cell.length_a   1.000
_cell.length_b   1.000
_cell.length_c   1.000
_cell.angle_alpha   90.00
_cell.angle_beta   90.00
_cell.angle_gamma   90.00
#
_symmetry.space_group_name_H-M   'P 1'
#
loop_
_entity.id
_entity.type
_entity.pdbx_description
1 polymer ?
#
loop_
_entity_poly.entity_id
_entity_poly.type
_entity_poly.pdbx_seq_one_letter_code
_entity_poly.pdbx_strand_id
1 'polypeptide(L)'
;MMSRDRRSLLSDASFRAHLVLVVTGTTAALLVVGSAAILLPLLLQFEGSATGSPQDLGRLADRILALHSTLWPLVAICLGGVLVSSWLLYQRMVSPMVRFVQVFRSIEAGALPGAIQLRATDYLAEEAAVLNEMTASLRERHTALCAAEERLRSGIEDLAEQIEQSADAESARLVATAQDLEKLVRDQIQRVSAA
;
A
#
# COMPACT_ATOMS: atom_id res chain seq x y z
N MET A 1 -4.64 7.42 -25.98
CA MET A 1 -5.06 8.66 -25.30
C MET A 1 -5.57 8.29 -23.91
N MET A 2 -4.70 8.31 -22.89
CA MET A 2 -5.11 8.23 -21.46
C MET A 2 -3.95 8.70 -20.58
N SER A 3 -3.75 10.01 -20.54
CA SER A 3 -2.90 10.70 -19.56
C SER A 3 -3.68 10.95 -18.26
N ARG A 4 -4.30 9.90 -17.70
CA ARG A 4 -5.06 10.01 -16.45
C ARG A 4 -4.11 9.94 -15.24
N ASP A 5 -3.74 11.14 -14.83
CA ASP A 5 -3.42 11.54 -13.45
C ASP A 5 -2.35 10.74 -12.70
N ARG A 6 -1.09 11.14 -12.91
CA ARG A 6 0.00 10.89 -11.95
C ARG A 6 -0.23 11.61 -10.60
N ARG A 7 -1.22 12.51 -10.51
CA ARG A 7 -1.48 13.33 -9.31
C ARG A 7 -2.43 12.68 -8.31
N SER A 8 -3.34 11.80 -8.71
CA SER A 8 -4.37 11.27 -7.80
C SER A 8 -3.85 10.26 -6.77
N LEU A 9 -2.69 9.64 -7.02
CA LEU A 9 -2.05 8.70 -6.07
C LEU A 9 -1.17 9.42 -5.04
N LEU A 10 -0.72 10.63 -5.34
CA LEU A 10 0.04 11.50 -4.44
C LEU A 10 -0.87 12.41 -3.59
N SER A 11 -2.17 12.42 -3.88
CA SER A 11 -3.11 13.41 -3.35
C SER A 11 -4.24 12.82 -2.52
N ASP A 12 -4.08 11.64 -1.92
CA ASP A 12 -5.02 11.24 -0.87
C ASP A 12 -4.71 12.03 0.40
N ALA A 13 -4.96 13.33 0.32
CA ALA A 13 -4.90 14.28 1.41
C ALA A 13 -5.82 13.84 2.54
N SER A 14 -6.82 13.01 2.25
CA SER A 14 -7.69 12.36 3.23
C SER A 14 -6.90 11.41 4.14
N PHE A 15 -6.08 10.51 3.59
CA PHE A 15 -5.25 9.59 4.36
C PHE A 15 -4.18 10.33 5.17
N ARG A 16 -3.54 11.33 4.54
CA ARG A 16 -2.55 12.19 5.22
C ARG A 16 -3.18 12.96 6.38
N ALA A 17 -4.33 13.60 6.13
CA ALA A 17 -5.05 14.34 7.15
C ALA A 17 -5.54 13.39 8.25
N HIS A 18 -6.02 12.19 7.90
CA HIS A 18 -6.49 11.22 8.87
C HIS A 18 -5.35 10.72 9.76
N LEU A 19 -4.20 10.33 9.19
CA LEU A 19 -3.03 9.91 9.95
C LEU A 19 -2.54 11.03 10.89
N VAL A 20 -2.35 12.24 10.36
CA VAL A 20 -1.88 13.38 11.15
C VAL A 20 -2.89 13.76 12.23
N LEU A 21 -4.20 13.76 11.92
CA LEU A 21 -5.25 14.11 12.87
C LEU A 21 -5.40 13.06 13.97
N VAL A 22 -5.33 11.78 13.65
CA VAL A 22 -5.41 10.69 14.65
C VAL A 22 -4.18 10.70 15.55
N VAL A 23 -2.97 10.79 15.00
CA VAL A 23 -1.74 10.75 15.80
C VAL A 23 -1.59 12.02 16.63
N THR A 24 -1.83 13.20 16.02
CA THR A 24 -1.78 14.47 16.76
C THR A 24 -2.90 14.55 17.78
N GLY A 25 -4.11 14.10 17.43
CA GLY A 25 -5.27 14.10 18.32
C GLY A 25 -5.10 13.19 19.52
N THR A 26 -4.61 11.97 19.33
CA THR A 26 -4.31 11.04 20.44
C THR A 26 -3.18 11.56 21.33
N THR A 27 -2.12 12.14 20.74
CA THR A 27 -1.05 12.79 21.51
C THR A 27 -1.56 14.00 22.28
N ALA A 28 -2.37 14.86 21.66
CA ALA A 28 -2.95 16.02 22.32
C ALA A 28 -3.87 15.59 23.48
N ALA A 29 -4.70 14.56 23.29
CA ALA A 29 -5.53 14.01 24.35
C ALA A 29 -4.67 13.49 25.52
N LEU A 30 -3.58 12.76 25.24
CA LEU A 30 -2.64 12.30 26.27
C LEU A 30 -1.97 13.45 27.01
N LEU A 31 -1.55 14.50 26.31
CA LEU A 31 -0.94 15.68 26.92
C LEU A 31 -1.95 16.45 27.79
N VAL A 32 -3.20 16.58 27.35
CA VAL A 32 -4.27 17.19 28.15
C VAL A 32 -4.54 16.38 29.41
N VAL A 33 -4.69 15.05 29.29
CA VAL A 33 -4.90 14.16 30.44
C VAL A 33 -3.72 14.21 31.40
N GLY A 34 -2.49 14.16 30.90
CA GLY A 34 -1.28 14.28 31.72
C GLY A 34 -1.17 15.62 32.41
N SER A 35 -1.47 16.72 31.71
CA SER A 35 -1.47 18.07 32.29
C SER A 35 -2.53 18.22 33.38
N ALA A 36 -3.74 17.68 33.14
CA ALA A 36 -4.80 17.67 34.14
C ALA A 36 -4.42 16.82 35.36
N ALA A 37 -3.81 15.64 35.17
CA ALA A 37 -3.36 14.79 36.28
C ALA A 37 -2.34 15.48 37.19
N ILE A 38 -1.50 16.37 36.64
CA ILE A 38 -0.51 17.14 37.40
C ILE A 38 -1.15 18.38 38.03
N LEU A 39 -1.96 19.16 37.28
CA LEU A 39 -2.51 20.44 37.76
C LEU A 39 -3.72 20.28 38.69
N LEU A 40 -4.57 19.27 38.47
CA LEU A 40 -5.78 19.04 39.26
C LEU A 40 -5.51 18.85 40.76
N PRO A 41 -4.56 18.01 41.22
CA PRO A 41 -4.27 17.91 42.65
C PRO A 41 -3.74 19.21 43.25
N LEU A 42 -3.02 20.05 42.48
CA LEU A 42 -2.59 21.37 42.95
C LEU A 42 -3.76 22.35 43.08
N LEU A 43 -4.72 22.32 42.15
CA LEU A 43 -5.94 23.13 42.21
C LEU A 43 -6.82 22.75 43.40
N LEU A 44 -7.00 21.45 43.65
CA LEU A 44 -7.73 20.95 44.82
C LEU A 44 -7.04 21.31 46.14
N GLN A 45 -5.70 21.27 46.18
CA GLN A 45 -4.93 21.74 47.33
C GLN A 45 -5.08 23.25 47.53
N PHE A 46 -5.11 24.04 46.47
CA PHE A 46 -5.31 25.49 46.54
C PHE A 46 -6.70 25.84 47.09
N GLU A 47 -7.76 25.18 46.63
CA GLU A 47 -9.12 25.36 47.15
C GLU A 47 -9.25 24.94 48.62
N GLY A 48 -8.67 23.80 49.00
CA GLY A 48 -8.67 23.34 50.39
C GLY A 48 -7.84 24.23 51.33
N SER A 49 -6.83 24.94 50.79
CA SER A 49 -5.98 25.86 51.53
C SER A 49 -6.51 27.29 51.55
N ALA A 50 -7.63 27.58 50.87
CA ALA A 50 -8.19 28.93 50.72
C ALA A 50 -8.59 29.61 52.05
N THR A 51 -8.75 28.83 53.13
CA THR A 51 -9.00 29.30 54.50
C THR A 51 -7.74 29.44 55.35
N GLY A 52 -6.56 29.13 54.80
CA GLY A 52 -5.25 29.17 55.47
C GLY A 52 -4.58 30.55 55.46
N SER A 53 -3.30 30.59 55.84
CA SER A 53 -2.54 31.85 55.90
C SER A 53 -2.34 32.44 54.49
N PRO A 54 -2.43 33.77 54.30
CA PRO A 54 -2.21 34.42 52.99
C PRO A 54 -0.84 34.09 52.35
N GLN A 55 0.14 33.78 53.19
CA GLN A 55 1.50 33.44 52.77
C GLN A 55 1.57 32.05 52.12
N ASP A 56 0.74 31.11 52.56
CA ASP A 56 0.69 29.75 51.99
C ASP A 56 -0.05 29.72 50.65
N LEU A 57 -1.10 30.55 50.49
CA LEU A 57 -1.75 30.76 49.19
C LEU A 57 -0.78 31.33 48.15
N GLY A 58 0.03 32.34 48.55
CA GLY A 58 1.02 32.94 47.65
C GLY A 58 2.02 31.91 47.11
N ARG A 59 2.55 31.06 47.99
CA ARG A 59 3.47 29.98 47.60
C ARG A 59 2.83 28.93 46.68
N LEU A 60 1.56 28.60 46.89
CA LEU A 60 0.83 27.68 46.01
C LEU A 60 0.56 28.30 44.64
N ALA A 61 0.15 29.57 44.60
CA ALA A 61 -0.06 30.31 43.35
C ALA A 61 1.23 30.42 42.53
N ASP A 62 2.35 30.74 43.17
CA ASP A 62 3.67 30.81 42.51
C ASP A 62 4.08 29.44 41.95
N ARG A 63 3.81 28.34 42.67
CA ARG A 63 4.07 26.98 42.17
C ARG A 63 3.21 26.63 40.97
N ILE A 64 1.92 26.96 40.98
CA ILE A 64 1.01 26.73 39.85
C ILE A 64 1.48 27.54 38.63
N LEU A 65 1.85 28.81 38.83
CA LEU A 65 2.30 29.69 37.76
C LEU A 65 3.66 29.25 37.16
N ALA A 66 4.60 28.84 38.02
CA ALA A 66 5.89 28.30 37.59
C ALA A 66 5.73 26.99 36.81
N LEU A 67 4.82 26.12 37.26
CA LEU A 67 4.54 24.86 36.58
C LEU A 67 3.85 25.09 35.23
N HIS A 68 2.84 25.98 35.20
CA HIS A 68 2.13 26.35 33.97
C HIS A 68 3.07 26.96 32.93
N SER A 69 3.94 27.89 33.34
CA SER A 69 4.91 28.55 32.44
C SER A 69 5.94 27.59 31.85
N THR A 70 6.27 26.50 32.54
CA THR A 70 7.22 25.48 32.05
C THR A 70 6.52 24.39 31.23
N LEU A 71 5.28 24.04 31.58
CA LEU A 71 4.54 22.93 30.99
C LEU A 71 4.07 23.21 29.55
N TRP A 72 3.55 24.41 29.27
CA TRP A 72 3.05 24.73 27.92
C TRP A 72 4.12 24.74 26.83
N PRO A 73 5.33 25.32 27.05
CA PRO A 73 6.43 25.18 26.11
C PRO A 73 6.80 23.72 25.84
N LEU A 74 6.82 22.87 26.88
CA LEU A 74 7.11 21.45 26.73
C LEU A 74 6.03 20.74 25.89
N VAL A 75 4.75 21.00 26.18
CA VAL A 75 3.62 20.50 25.40
C VAL A 75 3.73 20.93 23.93
N ALA A 76 4.06 22.20 23.67
CA ALA A 76 4.24 22.70 22.31
C ALA A 76 5.40 22.02 21.57
N ILE A 77 6.53 21.79 22.25
CA ILE A 77 7.67 21.04 21.70
C ILE A 77 7.27 19.60 21.36
N CYS A 78 6.55 18.92 22.26
CA CYS A 78 6.07 17.56 22.02
C CYS A 78 5.12 17.49 20.82
N LEU A 79 4.14 18.39 20.74
CA LEU A 79 3.23 18.47 19.59
C LEU A 79 3.98 18.75 18.28
N GLY A 80 4.92 19.69 18.30
CA GLY A 80 5.77 19.98 17.13
C GLY A 80 6.58 18.76 16.70
N GLY A 81 7.18 18.04 17.64
CA GLY A 81 7.93 16.82 17.37
C GLY A 81 7.08 15.73 16.74
N VAL A 82 5.85 15.53 17.23
CA VAL A 82 4.89 14.56 16.67
C VAL A 82 4.43 14.95 15.26
N LEU A 83 4.16 16.23 15.02
CA LEU A 83 3.78 16.71 13.68
C LEU A 83 4.91 16.45 12.67
N VAL A 84 6.15 16.77 13.04
CA VAL A 84 7.32 16.55 12.19
C VAL A 84 7.56 15.06 11.93
N SER A 85 7.53 14.23 12.98
CA SER A 85 7.74 12.78 12.83
C SER A 85 6.65 12.11 12.00
N SER A 86 5.39 12.48 12.21
CA SER A 86 4.25 11.97 11.42
C SER A 86 4.38 12.37 9.96
N TRP A 87 4.78 13.61 9.69
CA TRP A 87 5.02 14.10 8.34
C TRP A 87 6.15 13.36 7.62
N LEU A 88 7.28 13.16 8.31
CA LEU A 88 8.43 12.42 7.76
C LEU A 88 8.07 10.96 7.49
N LEU A 89 7.35 10.31 8.40
CA LEU A 89 6.89 8.93 8.23
C LEU A 89 5.97 8.81 7.01
N TYR A 90 5.02 9.73 6.87
CA TYR A 90 4.14 9.78 5.70
C TYR A 90 4.93 9.92 4.41
N GLN A 91 5.86 10.87 4.32
CA GLN A 91 6.69 11.06 3.13
C GLN A 91 7.48 9.80 2.77
N ARG A 92 8.00 9.10 3.79
CA ARG A 92 8.73 7.84 3.60
C ARG A 92 7.84 6.70 3.10
N MET A 93 6.57 6.63 3.53
CA MET A 93 5.63 5.57 3.13
C MET A 93 4.96 5.78 1.76
N VAL A 94 4.75 7.03 1.34
CA VAL A 94 4.09 7.32 0.04
C VAL A 94 4.92 6.84 -1.14
N SER A 95 6.23 7.05 -1.09
CA SER A 95 7.14 6.69 -2.19
C SER A 95 7.05 5.19 -2.59
N PRO A 96 7.17 4.22 -1.67
CA PRO A 96 7.02 2.82 -2.02
C PRO A 96 5.59 2.47 -2.44
N MET A 97 4.55 3.01 -1.78
CA MET A 97 3.15 2.73 -2.16
C MET A 97 2.82 3.13 -3.60
N VAL A 98 3.32 4.28 -4.08
CA VAL A 98 3.09 4.71 -5.46
C VAL A 98 3.69 3.70 -6.46
N ARG A 99 4.86 3.13 -6.14
CA ARG A 99 5.48 2.08 -6.97
C ARG A 99 4.66 0.79 -6.98
N PHE A 100 4.10 0.38 -5.84
CA PHE A 100 3.20 -0.77 -5.78
C PHE A 100 1.97 -0.58 -6.66
N VAL A 101 1.31 0.58 -6.57
CA VAL A 101 0.11 0.84 -7.39
C VAL A 101 0.44 0.83 -8.88
N GLN A 102 1.61 1.32 -9.28
CA GLN A 102 2.04 1.24 -10.68
C GLN A 102 2.18 -0.20 -11.16
N VAL A 103 2.71 -1.09 -10.31
CA VAL A 103 2.84 -2.52 -10.64
C VAL A 103 1.47 -3.19 -10.72
N PHE A 104 0.57 -2.93 -9.77
CA PHE A 104 -0.79 -3.47 -9.84
C PHE A 104 -1.52 -3.01 -11.09
N ARG A 105 -1.37 -1.75 -11.49
CA ARG A 105 -1.94 -1.23 -12.75
C ARG A 105 -1.33 -1.88 -13.99
N SER A 106 -0.04 -2.21 -14.00
CA SER A 106 0.53 -2.96 -15.12
C SER A 106 -0.03 -4.38 -15.18
N ILE A 107 -0.18 -5.05 -14.04
CA ILE A 107 -0.77 -6.40 -13.96
C ILE A 107 -2.24 -6.37 -14.41
N GLU A 108 -3.00 -5.35 -14.01
CA GLU A 108 -4.39 -5.12 -14.47
C GLU A 108 -4.47 -4.98 -15.99
N ALA A 109 -3.49 -4.32 -16.62
CA ALA A 109 -3.41 -4.12 -18.06
C ALA A 109 -2.72 -5.28 -18.81
N GLY A 110 -2.65 -6.47 -18.21
CA GLY A 110 -2.06 -7.67 -18.80
C GLY A 110 -0.53 -7.65 -18.94
N ALA A 111 0.14 -6.56 -18.54
CA ALA A 111 1.59 -6.44 -18.58
C ALA A 111 2.21 -7.00 -17.30
N LEU A 112 3.09 -7.99 -17.41
CA LEU A 112 3.87 -8.52 -16.28
C LEU A 112 5.18 -7.73 -16.15
N PRO A 113 5.25 -6.67 -15.33
CA PRO A 113 6.46 -5.84 -15.20
C PRO A 113 7.63 -6.65 -14.64
N GLY A 114 8.85 -6.20 -14.92
CA GLY A 114 10.06 -6.76 -14.32
C GLY A 114 10.09 -6.61 -12.79
N ALA A 115 11.08 -7.25 -12.15
CA ALA A 115 11.20 -7.27 -10.70
C ALA A 115 11.24 -5.85 -10.09
N ILE A 116 10.37 -5.60 -9.12
CA ILE A 116 10.37 -4.38 -8.33
C ILE A 116 11.59 -4.39 -7.42
N GLN A 117 12.50 -3.43 -7.63
CA GLN A 117 13.59 -3.19 -6.71
C GLN A 117 13.18 -2.08 -5.72
N LEU A 118 12.81 -2.50 -4.50
CA LEU A 118 12.67 -1.63 -3.34
C LEU A 118 13.96 -1.64 -2.53
N ARG A 119 14.25 -0.53 -1.83
CA ARG A 119 15.42 -0.48 -0.95
C ARG A 119 15.12 -1.34 0.27
N ALA A 120 16.11 -2.07 0.78
CA ALA A 120 15.95 -2.96 1.93
C ALA A 120 15.47 -2.25 3.23
N THR A 121 15.58 -0.91 3.28
CA THR A 121 15.13 -0.10 4.41
C THR A 121 13.71 0.45 4.26
N ASP A 122 13.02 0.11 3.17
CA ASP A 122 11.62 0.48 2.97
C ASP A 122 10.72 -0.53 3.71
N TYR A 123 9.66 -0.03 4.35
CA TYR A 123 8.72 -0.84 5.15
C TYR A 123 8.03 -1.94 4.36
N LEU A 124 8.02 -1.86 3.02
CA LEU A 124 7.29 -2.77 2.13
C LEU A 124 8.22 -3.73 1.35
N ALA A 125 9.42 -3.97 1.87
CA ALA A 125 10.42 -4.81 1.18
C ALA A 125 10.00 -6.28 1.11
N GLU A 126 9.32 -6.79 2.14
CA GLU A 126 8.83 -8.18 2.19
C GLU A 126 7.68 -8.39 1.21
N GLU A 127 6.70 -7.49 1.20
CA GLU A 127 5.58 -7.50 0.27
C GLU A 127 6.05 -7.40 -1.18
N ALA A 128 7.14 -6.67 -1.43
CA ALA A 128 7.75 -6.58 -2.74
C ALA A 128 8.41 -7.88 -3.18
N ALA A 129 9.05 -8.59 -2.25
CA ALA A 129 9.64 -9.90 -2.53
C ALA A 129 8.54 -10.89 -2.93
N VAL A 130 7.45 -10.96 -2.17
CA VAL A 130 6.30 -11.83 -2.47
C VAL A 130 5.64 -11.44 -3.80
N LEU A 131 5.46 -10.14 -4.07
CA LEU A 131 4.89 -9.67 -5.34
C LEU A 131 5.79 -10.02 -6.54
N ASN A 132 7.12 -9.93 -6.37
CA ASN A 132 8.08 -10.35 -7.38
C ASN A 132 8.02 -11.85 -7.63
N GLU A 133 7.88 -12.66 -6.60
CA GLU A 133 7.74 -14.11 -6.72
C GLU A 133 6.43 -14.48 -7.46
N MET A 134 5.32 -13.82 -7.11
CA MET A 134 4.04 -14.01 -7.78
C MET A 134 4.11 -13.64 -9.27
N THR A 135 4.68 -12.48 -9.61
CA THR A 135 4.83 -12.03 -11.00
C THR A 135 5.80 -12.90 -11.79
N ALA A 136 6.85 -13.45 -11.15
CA ALA A 136 7.74 -14.43 -11.75
C ALA A 136 7.01 -15.74 -12.07
N SER A 137 6.24 -16.29 -11.12
CA SER A 137 5.46 -17.52 -11.33
C SER A 137 4.39 -17.36 -12.41
N LEU A 138 3.70 -16.20 -12.45
CA LEU A 138 2.74 -15.90 -13.51
C LEU A 138 3.40 -15.84 -14.89
N ARG A 139 4.58 -15.23 -14.99
CA ARG A 139 5.36 -15.18 -16.24
C ARG A 139 5.77 -16.57 -16.69
N GLU A 140 6.28 -17.40 -15.78
CA GLU A 140 6.66 -18.78 -16.08
C GLU A 140 5.47 -19.59 -16.62
N ARG A 141 4.32 -19.52 -15.93
CA ARG A 141 3.08 -20.18 -16.37
C ARG A 141 2.62 -19.69 -17.74
N HIS A 142 2.67 -18.38 -18.00
CA HIS A 142 2.34 -17.81 -19.29
C HIS A 142 3.26 -18.34 -20.40
N THR A 143 4.58 -18.37 -20.16
CA THR A 143 5.54 -18.93 -21.13
C THR A 143 5.32 -20.42 -21.38
N ALA A 144 4.97 -21.19 -20.34
CA ALA A 144 4.66 -22.61 -20.48
C ALA A 144 3.38 -22.84 -21.30
N LEU A 145 2.34 -22.00 -21.11
CA LEU A 145 1.11 -22.04 -21.91
C LEU A 145 1.38 -21.72 -23.38
N CYS A 146 2.12 -20.66 -23.68
CA CYS A 146 2.49 -20.34 -25.06
C CYS A 146 3.29 -21.47 -25.72
N ALA A 147 4.23 -22.09 -24.98
CA ALA A 147 5.00 -23.22 -25.50
C ALA A 147 4.12 -24.47 -25.72
N ALA A 148 3.08 -24.68 -24.89
CA ALA A 148 2.12 -25.77 -25.07
C ALA A 148 1.20 -25.53 -26.27
N GLU A 149 0.74 -24.29 -26.51
CA GLU A 149 -0.02 -23.92 -27.71
C GLU A 149 0.81 -24.19 -28.97
N GLU A 150 2.06 -23.76 -29.00
CA GLU A 150 2.95 -23.96 -30.15
C GLU A 150 3.12 -25.44 -30.48
N ARG A 151 3.33 -26.29 -29.45
CA ARG A 151 3.45 -27.74 -29.65
C ARG A 151 2.14 -28.38 -30.12
N LEU A 152 1.00 -27.89 -29.62
CA LEU A 152 -0.31 -28.39 -30.05
C LEU A 152 -0.54 -28.03 -31.52
N ARG A 153 -0.25 -26.78 -31.92
CA ARG A 153 -0.32 -26.32 -33.31
C ARG A 153 0.56 -27.17 -34.22
N SER A 154 1.84 -27.31 -33.90
CA SER A 154 2.76 -28.10 -34.73
C SER A 154 2.30 -29.56 -34.85
N GLY A 155 1.80 -30.15 -33.76
CA GLY A 155 1.28 -31.52 -33.78
C GLY A 155 0.01 -31.68 -34.63
N ILE A 156 -0.87 -30.67 -34.65
CA ILE A 156 -2.05 -30.67 -35.51
C ILE A 156 -1.64 -30.51 -36.99
N GLU A 157 -0.69 -29.64 -37.29
CA GLU A 157 -0.14 -29.47 -38.64
C GLU A 157 0.51 -30.77 -39.15
N ASP A 158 1.34 -31.43 -38.34
CA ASP A 158 1.96 -32.71 -38.67
C ASP A 158 0.92 -33.82 -38.94
N LEU A 159 -0.14 -33.89 -38.13
CA LEU A 159 -1.23 -34.84 -38.33
C LEU A 159 -2.03 -34.53 -39.61
N ALA A 160 -2.28 -33.25 -39.89
CA ALA A 160 -2.96 -32.82 -41.12
C ALA A 160 -2.18 -33.27 -42.36
N GLU A 161 -0.86 -33.08 -42.35
CA GLU A 161 0.02 -33.48 -43.45
C GLU A 161 0.04 -35.01 -43.65
N GLN A 162 0.12 -35.79 -42.56
CA GLN A 162 0.05 -37.25 -42.63
C GLN A 162 -1.29 -37.76 -43.19
N ILE A 163 -2.39 -37.06 -42.88
CA ILE A 163 -3.74 -37.44 -43.30
C ILE A 163 -3.99 -37.12 -44.77
N GLU A 164 -3.47 -35.98 -45.26
CA GLU A 164 -3.46 -35.67 -46.68
C GLU A 164 -2.72 -36.75 -47.50
N GLN A 165 -1.64 -37.31 -46.92
CA GLN A 165 -0.88 -38.39 -47.53
C GLN A 165 -1.59 -39.75 -47.46
N SER A 166 -2.49 -39.98 -46.48
CA SER A 166 -3.16 -41.28 -46.27
C SER A 166 -4.58 -41.41 -46.84
N ALA A 167 -5.12 -40.37 -47.49
CA ALA A 167 -6.39 -40.37 -48.24
C ALA A 167 -7.61 -40.93 -47.49
N ASP A 168 -7.77 -40.60 -46.20
CA ASP A 168 -8.86 -41.08 -45.35
C ASP A 168 -9.80 -39.95 -44.89
N ALA A 169 -11.10 -40.10 -45.19
CA ALA A 169 -12.10 -39.03 -45.02
C ALA A 169 -12.55 -38.83 -43.56
N GLU A 170 -12.44 -39.85 -42.71
CA GLU A 170 -12.75 -39.76 -41.29
C GLU A 170 -11.64 -39.03 -40.52
N SER A 171 -10.40 -39.33 -40.89
CA SER A 171 -9.20 -38.68 -40.37
C SER A 171 -9.18 -37.17 -40.69
N ALA A 172 -9.62 -36.76 -41.89
CA ALA A 172 -9.74 -35.35 -42.27
C ALA A 172 -10.74 -34.55 -41.40
N ARG A 173 -11.82 -35.19 -40.91
CA ARG A 173 -12.79 -34.55 -40.00
C ARG A 173 -12.21 -34.32 -38.61
N LEU A 174 -11.41 -35.25 -38.10
CA LEU A 174 -10.76 -35.12 -36.79
C LEU A 174 -9.73 -33.97 -36.78
N VAL A 175 -8.97 -33.79 -37.87
CA VAL A 175 -8.04 -32.66 -38.03
C VAL A 175 -8.78 -31.32 -38.05
N ALA A 176 -9.87 -31.22 -38.84
CA ALA A 176 -10.67 -29.99 -38.88
C ALA A 176 -11.22 -29.62 -37.48
N THR A 177 -11.65 -30.62 -36.72
CA THR A 177 -12.15 -30.41 -35.34
C THR A 177 -11.03 -29.99 -34.39
N ALA A 178 -9.83 -30.54 -34.54
CA ALA A 178 -8.66 -30.14 -33.75
C ALA A 178 -8.21 -28.70 -34.05
N GLN A 179 -8.20 -28.30 -35.32
CA GLN A 179 -7.90 -26.93 -35.76
C GLN A 179 -8.90 -25.90 -35.22
N ASP A 180 -10.19 -26.23 -35.22
CA ASP A 180 -11.23 -25.36 -34.63
C ASP A 180 -11.02 -25.18 -33.12
N LEU A 181 -10.61 -26.23 -32.41
CA LEU A 181 -10.31 -26.19 -30.98
C LEU A 181 -9.05 -25.37 -30.67
N GLU A 182 -8.00 -25.52 -31.48
CA GLU A 182 -6.79 -24.69 -31.40
C GLU A 182 -7.13 -23.21 -31.57
N LYS A 183 -7.96 -22.88 -32.56
CA LYS A 183 -8.38 -21.50 -32.84
C LYS A 183 -9.14 -20.89 -31.65
N LEU A 184 -9.98 -21.68 -30.99
CA LEU A 184 -10.74 -21.26 -29.81
C LEU A 184 -9.84 -21.03 -28.60
N VAL A 185 -8.83 -21.88 -28.40
CA VAL A 185 -7.81 -21.71 -27.35
C VAL A 185 -6.94 -20.48 -27.62
N ARG A 186 -6.52 -20.25 -28.87
CA ARG A 186 -5.78 -19.05 -29.27
C ARG A 186 -6.56 -17.77 -28.99
N ASP A 187 -7.84 -17.74 -29.35
CA ASP A 187 -8.72 -16.59 -29.10
C ASP A 187 -8.85 -16.29 -27.60
N GLN A 188 -8.93 -17.34 -26.76
CA GLN A 188 -8.97 -17.20 -25.30
C GLN A 188 -7.65 -16.61 -24.76
N ILE A 189 -6.50 -17.12 -25.20
CA ILE A 189 -5.18 -16.64 -24.78
C ILE A 189 -4.97 -15.19 -25.24
N GLN A 190 -5.33 -14.86 -26.48
CA GLN A 190 -5.21 -13.49 -27.01
C GLN A 190 -6.08 -12.49 -26.24
N ARG A 191 -7.32 -12.85 -25.89
CA ARG A 191 -8.19 -12.02 -25.04
C ARG A 191 -7.60 -11.77 -23.66
N VAL A 192 -6.96 -12.77 -23.07
CA VAL A 192 -6.29 -12.62 -21.76
C VAL A 192 -5.00 -11.78 -21.87
N SER A 193 -4.32 -11.81 -23.02
CA SER A 193 -3.09 -11.03 -23.25
C SER A 193 -3.33 -9.57 -23.66
N ALA A 194 -4.52 -9.24 -24.18
CA ALA A 194 -4.87 -7.92 -24.71
C ALA A 194 -5.74 -7.06 -23.75
N ALA A 195 -6.23 -7.67 -22.67
CA ALA A 195 -6.95 -7.01 -21.58
C ALA A 195 -5.94 -6.52 -20.52
#